data_AF-A0A837KX83-F1
#
_entry.id   AF-A0A837KX83-F1
#
_cell.length_a   1.000
_cell.length_b   1.000
_cell.length_c   1.000
_cell.angle_alpha   90.00
_cell.angle_beta   90.00
_cell.angle_gamma   90.00
#
_symmetry.space_group_name_H-M   'P 1'
#
loop_
_entity.id
_entity.type
_entity.pdbx_description
1 polymer ?
#
loop_
_entity_poly.entity_id
_entity_poly.type
_entity_poly.pdbx_seq_one_letter_code
_entity_poly.pdbx_strand_id
1 'polypeptide(L)' 'MVTGGFRLDLLLEITKIARATYYYQLKKLNKPNKDKAIKSDIQSIYDEHRGNYGYRRIYLELRNRGFVINHKR' A
#
# COMPACT_ATOMS: atom_id res chain seq x y z
N MET A 1 -7.48 -18.01 -3.75
CA MET A 1 -6.08 -17.69 -4.11
C MET A 1 -5.59 -18.83 -4.98
N VAL A 2 -5.12 -18.56 -6.21
CA VAL A 2 -4.79 -19.63 -7.18
C VAL A 2 -3.59 -20.43 -6.68
N THR A 3 -3.86 -21.60 -6.11
CA THR A 3 -2.90 -22.61 -5.66
C THR A 3 -2.57 -23.53 -6.84
N GLY A 4 -1.98 -22.96 -7.89
CA GLY A 4 -1.39 -23.68 -9.00
C GLY A 4 0.03 -23.14 -9.18
N GLY A 5 1.03 -23.90 -8.77
CA GLY A 5 2.43 -23.46 -8.81
C GLY A 5 2.93 -23.41 -10.25
N PHE A 6 2.85 -22.24 -10.90
CA PHE A 6 3.50 -22.01 -12.18
C PHE A 6 5.00 -21.77 -11.98
N ARG A 7 5.82 -22.26 -12.92
CA ARG A 7 7.26 -21.99 -12.93
C ARG A 7 7.51 -20.50 -13.10
N LEU A 8 8.32 -19.91 -12.22
CA LEU A 8 8.66 -18.49 -12.26
C LEU A 8 9.27 -18.09 -13.61
N ASP A 9 10.11 -18.95 -14.21
CA ASP A 9 10.75 -18.68 -15.50
C ASP A 9 9.72 -18.40 -16.61
N LEU A 10 8.64 -19.20 -16.67
CA LEU A 10 7.56 -19.04 -17.65
C LEU A 10 6.79 -17.73 -17.43
N LEU A 11 6.54 -17.38 -16.16
CA LEU A 11 5.85 -16.13 -15.82
C LEU A 11 6.68 -14.91 -16.22
N LEU A 12 8.00 -14.95 -16.01
CA LEU A 12 8.90 -13.86 -16.37
C LEU A 12 9.02 -13.71 -17.90
N GLU A 13 8.99 -14.82 -18.63
CA GLU A 13 9.01 -14.82 -20.09
C GLU A 13 7.73 -14.20 -20.69
N ILE A 14 6.55 -14.63 -20.21
CA ILE A 14 5.26 -14.10 -20.66
C ILE A 14 5.11 -12.61 -20.32
N THR A 15 5.52 -12.21 -19.11
CA THR A 15 5.41 -10.83 -18.65
C THR A 15 6.52 -9.92 -19.18
N LYS A 16 7.57 -10.49 -19.80
CA LYS A 16 8.76 -9.78 -20.28
C LYS A 16 9.46 -8.96 -19.18
N ILE A 17 9.45 -9.47 -17.95
CA ILE A 17 10.10 -8.83 -16.81
C ILE A 17 11.44 -9.53 -16.54
N ALA A 18 12.50 -8.74 -16.37
CA ALA A 18 13.80 -9.29 -15.99
C ALA A 18 13.75 -9.93 -14.58
N ARG A 19 14.44 -11.07 -14.41
CA ARG A 19 14.52 -11.78 -13.14
C ARG A 19 15.01 -10.90 -11.99
N ALA A 20 15.99 -10.03 -12.25
CA ALA A 20 16.49 -9.06 -11.28
C ALA A 20 15.39 -8.08 -10.82
N THR A 21 14.57 -7.58 -11.75
CA THR A 21 13.44 -6.70 -11.45
C THR A 21 12.41 -7.41 -10.58
N TYR A 22 12.10 -8.68 -10.86
CA TYR A 22 11.20 -9.48 -10.03
C TYR A 22 11.69 -9.57 -8.59
N TYR A 23 12.94 -9.99 -8.37
CA TYR A 23 13.48 -10.11 -7.02
C TYR A 23 13.65 -8.76 -6.30
N TYR A 24 13.94 -7.70 -7.05
CA TYR A 24 13.95 -6.34 -6.51
C TYR A 24 12.56 -5.94 -5.98
N GLN A 25 11.50 -6.17 -6.76
CA GLN A 25 10.13 -5.89 -6.34
C GLN A 25 9.70 -6.80 -5.19
N LEU A 26 10.03 -8.09 -5.23
CA LEU A 26 9.74 -9.03 -4.14
C LEU A 26 10.38 -8.56 -2.83
N LYS A 27 11.66 -8.15 -2.86
CA LYS A 27 12.36 -7.59 -1.71
C LYS A 27 11.69 -6.31 -1.20
N LYS A 28 11.13 -5.47 -2.09
CA LYS A 28 10.40 -4.25 -1.73
C LYS A 28 9.05 -4.56 -1.09
N LEU A 29 8.31 -5.53 -1.62
CA LEU A 29 7.02 -5.99 -1.10
C LEU A 29 7.15 -6.65 0.27
N ASN A 30 8.25 -7.38 0.51
CA ASN A 30 8.53 -8.00 1.80
C ASN A 30 8.95 -6.99 2.89
N LYS A 31 9.11 -5.70 2.57
CA LYS A 31 9.37 -4.69 3.59
C LYS A 31 8.11 -4.42 4.41
N PRO A 32 8.22 -4.28 5.74
CA PRO A 32 7.08 -3.92 6.57
C PRO A 32 6.52 -2.57 6.11
N ASN A 33 5.22 -2.52 5.85
CA ASN A 33 4.51 -1.31 5.49
C ASN A 33 4.39 -0.42 6.73
N LYS A 34 5.32 0.54 6.87
CA LYS A 34 5.36 1.51 7.98
C LYS A 34 4.06 2.33 8.07
N ASP A 35 3.41 2.56 6.94
CA ASP A 35 2.21 3.38 6.84
C ASP A 35 0.92 2.56 7.01
N LYS A 36 1.00 1.28 7.38
CA LYS A 36 -0.17 0.41 7.49
C LYS A 36 -1.19 0.96 8.49
N ALA A 37 -0.72 1.49 9.63
CA ALA A 37 -1.58 2.10 10.64
C ALA A 37 -2.30 3.33 10.06
N ILE A 38 -1.55 4.29 9.51
CA ILE A 38 -2.10 5.52 8.92
C ILE A 38 -3.09 5.20 7.79
N LYS A 39 -2.81 4.22 6.94
CA LYS A 39 -3.73 3.78 5.88
C LYS A 39 -5.04 3.22 6.45
N SER A 40 -4.96 2.49 7.55
CA SER A 40 -6.14 1.99 8.26
C SER A 40 -6.98 3.15 8.82
N ASP A 41 -6.33 4.15 9.41
CA ASP A 41 -7.02 5.33 9.96
C ASP A 41 -7.66 6.19 8.87
N ILE A 42 -6.98 6.37 7.73
CA ILE A 42 -7.55 7.04 6.54
C ILE A 42 -8.83 6.34 6.10
N GLN A 43 -8.81 5.00 6.02
CA GLN A 43 -9.98 4.23 5.62
C GLN A 43 -11.11 4.37 6.65
N SER A 44 -10.79 4.29 7.94
CA SER A 44 -11.77 4.51 9.03
C SER A 44 -12.43 5.87 8.90
N ILE A 45 -11.66 6.94 8.75
CA ILE A 45 -12.19 8.30 8.58
C ILE A 45 -13.10 8.39 7.34
N TYR A 46 -12.68 7.79 6.23
CA TYR A 46 -13.49 7.79 5.02
C TYR A 46 -14.85 7.11 5.24
N ASP A 47 -14.85 5.93 5.88
CA ASP A 47 -16.06 5.15 6.13
C ASP A 47 -16.97 5.80 7.18
N GLU A 48 -16.39 6.34 8.26
CA GLU A 48 -17.10 7.09 9.31
C GLU A 48 -17.88 8.28 8.73
N HIS A 49 -17.31 8.94 7.71
CA HIS A 49 -17.95 10.06 7.02
C HIS A 49 -18.68 9.66 5.73
N ARG A 50 -18.95 8.35 5.54
CA ARG A 50 -19.70 7.79 4.40
C ARG A 50 -19.13 8.22 3.04
N GLY A 51 -17.82 8.33 2.96
CA GLY A 51 -17.08 8.75 1.78
C GLY A 51 -17.18 10.22 1.40
N ASN A 52 -17.82 11.06 2.22
CA ASN A 52 -17.96 12.50 1.95
C ASN A 52 -16.67 13.30 2.23
N TYR A 53 -15.73 12.69 2.94
CA TYR A 53 -14.47 13.33 3.28
C TYR A 53 -13.45 13.06 2.18
N GLY A 54 -13.15 14.10 1.41
CA GLY A 54 -11.99 14.10 0.51
C GLY A 54 -10.67 14.26 1.27
N TYR A 55 -9.54 14.16 0.55
CA TYR A 55 -8.19 14.12 1.12
C TYR A 55 -7.90 15.22 2.14
N ARG A 56 -8.39 16.46 1.90
CA ARG A 56 -8.13 17.60 2.77
C ARG A 56 -8.85 17.49 4.11
N ARG A 57 -10.08 16.97 4.12
CA ARG A 57 -10.84 16.74 5.37
C ARG A 57 -10.26 15.54 6.13
N ILE A 58 -9.88 14.49 5.43
CA ILE A 58 -9.18 13.34 6.02
C ILE A 58 -7.87 13.79 6.70
N TYR A 59 -7.07 14.63 6.04
CA TYR A 59 -5.83 15.15 6.62
C TYR A 59 -6.07 15.96 7.91
N LEU A 60 -7.09 16.81 7.93
CA LEU A 60 -7.46 17.56 9.13
C LEU A 60 -7.90 16.63 10.26
N GLU A 61 -8.67 15.59 9.94
CA GLU A 61 -9.15 14.63 10.93
C GLU A 61 -8.04 13.75 11.48
N LEU A 62 -7.07 13.35 10.65
CA LEU A 62 -5.84 12.70 11.11
C LEU A 62 -5.08 13.60 12.08
N ARG A 63 -4.99 14.90 11.79
CA ARG A 63 -4.35 15.86 12.71
C ARG A 63 -5.13 15.99 14.02
N ASN A 64 -6.46 15.98 13.99
CA ASN A 64 -7.32 15.99 15.18
C ASN A 64 -7.11 14.75 16.04
N ARG A 65 -6.86 13.58 15.42
CA ARG A 65 -6.52 12.32 16.08
C ARG A 65 -5.07 12.25 16.59
N GLY A 66 -4.31 13.34 16.45
CA GLY A 66 -2.94 13.45 16.95
C GLY A 66 -1.85 12.98 15.98
N PHE A 67 -2.19 12.64 14.73
CA PHE A 67 -1.19 12.28 13.74
C PHE A 67 -0.45 13.53 13.23
N VAL A 68 0.88 13.52 13.35
CA VAL A 68 1.76 14.52 12.72
C VAL A 68 2.37 13.89 11.46
N ILE A 69 1.65 13.99 10.35
CA ILE A 69 2.08 13.47 9.05
C ILE A 69 2.91 14.54 8.35
N ASN A 70 4.20 14.26 8.14
CA ASN A 70 5.10 15.10 7.37
C ASN A 70 5.45 14.41 6.05
N HIS A 71 5.43 15.14 4.94
CA HIS A 71 5.80 14.63 3.61
C HIS A 71 7.25 14.11 3.50
N LYS A 72 8.11 14.45 4.49
CA LYS A 72 9.51 14.01 4.55
C LYS A 72 9.77 12.75 5.39
N ARG A 73 8.74 12.14 5.98
CA ARG A 73 8.87 10.92 6.79
C ARG A 73 8.35 9.70 6.04
#